data_AF-A0A5N5FP77-F1
#
_entry.id   AF-A0A5N5FP77-F1
#
_cell.length_a   1.000
_cell.length_b   1.000
_cell.length_c   1.000
_cell.angle_alpha   90.00
_cell.angle_beta   90.00
_cell.angle_gamma   90.00
#
_symmetry.space_group_name_H-M   'P 1'
#
loop_
_entity.id
_entity.type
_entity.pdbx_description
1 polymer ?
#
loop_
_entity_poly.entity_id
_entity_poly.type
_entity_poly.pdbx_seq_one_letter_code
_entity_poly.pdbx_strand_id
1 'polypeptide(L)'
;MPSLFACLTRVQQCIDLNNRDHALRKCVLIINLEVKDNHEEAAVGARLALDLCQEIEAADSWEESIDDIVSGFEKQQRRKLMYSISFY
;
A
#
# COMPACT_ATOMS: atom_id res chain seq x y z
N MET A 1 -13.77 -1.38 -15.81
CA MET A 1 -13.26 -2.16 -14.68
C MET A 1 -11.81 -1.73 -14.46
N PRO A 2 -11.50 -0.79 -13.55
CA PRO A 2 -10.10 -0.43 -13.30
C PRO A 2 -9.54 -1.43 -12.28
N SER A 3 -8.65 -2.30 -12.73
CA SER A 3 -7.89 -3.20 -11.87
C SER A 3 -6.40 -2.95 -12.14
N LEU A 4 -5.81 -2.00 -11.41
CA LEU A 4 -4.37 -1.99 -11.24
C LEU A 4 -4.05 -2.19 -9.76
N PHE A 5 -3.22 -3.18 -9.55
CA PHE A 5 -2.81 -3.72 -8.26
C PHE A 5 -1.56 -2.96 -7.81
N ALA A 6 -1.66 -2.11 -6.79
CA ALA A 6 -0.48 -1.61 -6.10
C ALA A 6 -0.20 -2.49 -4.90
N CYS A 7 0.68 -3.48 -5.09
CA CYS A 7 1.29 -4.21 -4.00
C CYS A 7 2.48 -3.38 -3.50
N LEU A 8 2.34 -2.75 -2.35
CA LEU A 8 3.47 -2.15 -1.64
C LEU A 8 3.94 -3.13 -0.58
N THR A 9 4.98 -3.86 -0.98
CA THR A 9 5.84 -4.75 -0.20
C THR A 9 5.17 -5.90 0.57
N ARG A 10 5.50 -7.12 0.10
CA ARG A 10 5.18 -8.45 0.66
C ARG A 10 3.76 -9.00 0.43
N VAL A 11 3.22 -8.86 -0.78
CA VAL A 11 2.10 -9.72 -1.21
C VAL A 11 2.62 -11.09 -1.61
N GLN A 12 2.69 -11.97 -0.62
CA GLN A 12 2.04 -13.26 -0.79
C GLN A 12 0.78 -13.19 0.07
N GLN A 13 -0.40 -13.28 -0.55
CA GLN A 13 -1.61 -13.82 0.09
C GLN A 13 -2.49 -12.95 1.03
N CYS A 14 -3.11 -11.87 0.56
CA CYS A 14 -4.22 -11.23 1.31
C CYS A 14 -5.44 -12.15 1.55
N ILE A 15 -5.65 -13.19 0.72
CA ILE A 15 -6.76 -14.15 0.89
C ILE A 15 -6.36 -15.31 1.83
N ASP A 16 -5.07 -15.58 1.99
CA ASP A 16 -4.56 -16.76 2.72
C ASP A 16 -4.08 -16.39 4.14
N LEU A 17 -3.90 -15.10 4.42
CA LEU A 17 -3.51 -14.55 5.74
C LEU A 17 -4.60 -14.71 6.80
N ASN A 18 -5.87 -14.49 6.45
CA ASN A 18 -6.97 -14.53 7.42
C ASN A 18 -7.42 -15.96 7.80
N ASN A 19 -6.82 -16.98 7.17
CA ASN A 19 -7.17 -18.38 7.33
C ASN A 19 -6.02 -19.22 7.93
N ARG A 20 -4.90 -18.57 8.31
CA ARG A 20 -3.73 -19.20 8.90
C ARG A 20 -3.65 -18.89 10.39
N ASP A 21 -3.12 -19.84 11.14
CA ASP A 21 -2.84 -19.68 12.57
C ASP A 21 -1.88 -18.49 12.74
N HIS A 22 -2.30 -17.46 13.48
CA HIS A 22 -1.62 -16.16 13.59
C HIS A 22 -0.36 -16.26 14.49
N ALA A 23 0.53 -17.19 14.18
CA ALA A 23 1.60 -17.64 15.06
C ALA A 23 2.71 -16.60 15.25
N LEU A 24 2.84 -15.62 14.34
CA LEU A 24 3.98 -14.69 14.34
C LEU A 24 3.65 -13.28 14.85
N ARG A 25 2.37 -12.90 14.98
CA ARG A 25 1.92 -11.54 15.39
C ARG A 25 2.67 -10.44 14.63
N LYS A 26 2.89 -10.61 13.32
CA LYS A 26 3.57 -9.60 12.51
C LYS A 26 2.54 -8.74 11.79
N CYS A 27 2.66 -7.43 12.00
CA CYS A 27 1.84 -6.40 11.37
C CYS A 27 2.12 -6.35 9.86
N VAL A 28 1.06 -6.26 9.05
CA VAL A 28 1.11 -6.14 7.59
C VAL A 28 0.23 -4.98 7.16
N LEU A 29 0.80 -4.10 6.35
CA LEU A 29 0.10 -2.97 5.76
C LEU A 29 -0.34 -3.32 4.34
N ILE A 30 -1.63 -3.21 4.07
CA ILE A 30 -2.21 -3.41 2.75
C ILE A 30 -2.67 -2.06 2.23
N ILE A 31 -2.15 -1.63 1.09
CA ILE A 31 -2.51 -0.37 0.44
C ILE A 31 -3.11 -0.66 -0.93
N ASN A 32 -4.20 0.04 -1.26
CA ASN A 32 -4.83 0.02 -2.56
C ASN A 32 -4.68 1.41 -3.23
N LEU A 33 -3.89 1.45 -4.30
CA LEU A 33 -3.75 2.61 -5.17
C LEU A 33 -4.47 2.33 -6.49
N GLU A 34 -5.52 3.10 -6.77
CA GLU A 34 -6.26 2.98 -8.02
C GLU A 34 -5.49 3.58 -9.19
N VAL A 35 -5.34 2.79 -10.24
CA VAL A 35 -4.73 3.23 -11.49
C VAL A 35 -5.55 2.68 -12.65
N LYS A 36 -5.61 3.47 -13.72
CA LYS A 36 -6.37 3.10 -14.92
C LYS A 36 -5.61 2.03 -15.69
N ASP A 37 -6.35 1.17 -16.39
CA ASP A 37 -5.81 0.12 -17.23
C ASP A 37 -5.33 0.69 -18.57
N ASN A 38 -4.21 1.42 -18.53
CA ASN A 38 -3.45 1.83 -19.69
C ASN A 38 -1.95 1.88 -19.34
N HIS A 39 -1.09 1.73 -20.35
CA HIS A 39 0.34 1.60 -20.13
C HIS A 39 0.99 2.86 -19.53
N GLU A 40 0.48 4.04 -19.86
CA GLU A 40 0.98 5.33 -19.37
C GLU A 40 0.70 5.49 -17.86
N GLU A 41 -0.56 5.28 -17.46
CA GLU A 41 -1.01 5.32 -16.08
C GLU A 41 -0.38 4.20 -15.26
N ALA A 42 -0.17 3.00 -15.82
CA ALA A 42 0.54 1.93 -15.14
C ALA A 42 2.00 2.30 -14.80
N ALA A 43 2.70 2.95 -15.73
CA ALA A 43 4.06 3.44 -15.47
C ALA A 43 4.09 4.54 -14.40
N VAL A 44 3.13 5.47 -14.44
CA VAL A 44 2.96 6.50 -13.40
C VAL A 44 2.62 5.84 -12.06
N GLY A 45 1.67 4.91 -12.03
CA GLY A 45 1.26 4.17 -10.84
C GLY A 45 2.41 3.39 -10.21
N ALA A 46 3.28 2.78 -11.01
CA ALA A 46 4.48 2.10 -10.53
C ALA A 46 5.49 3.07 -9.88
N ARG A 47 5.69 4.26 -10.48
CA ARG A 47 6.52 5.30 -9.87
C ARG A 47 5.94 5.77 -8.54
N LEU A 48 4.65 6.09 -8.52
CA LEU A 48 3.94 6.55 -7.33
C LEU A 48 3.95 5.51 -6.20
N ALA A 49 3.80 4.25 -6.56
CA ALA A 49 3.95 3.14 -5.62
C ALA A 49 5.37 3.15 -5.01
N LEU A 50 6.41 3.21 -5.85
CA LEU A 50 7.79 3.27 -5.36
C LEU A 50 8.02 4.45 -4.40
N ASP A 51 7.54 5.64 -4.74
CA ASP A 51 7.69 6.84 -3.92
C ASP A 51 7.02 6.64 -2.53
N LEU A 52 5.82 6.07 -2.49
CA LEU A 52 5.11 5.75 -1.25
C LEU A 52 5.86 4.70 -0.40
N CYS A 53 6.45 3.68 -1.05
CA CYS A 53 7.30 2.71 -0.37
C CYS A 53 8.50 3.38 0.30
N GLN A 54 9.15 4.32 -0.39
CA GLN A 54 10.31 5.03 0.14
C GLN A 54 9.95 5.94 1.32
N GLU A 55 8.78 6.61 1.28
CA GLU A 55 8.29 7.40 2.40
C GLU A 55 8.00 6.52 3.63
N ILE A 56 7.40 5.35 3.43
CA ILE A 56 7.14 4.37 4.50
C ILE A 56 8.45 3.83 5.08
N GLU A 57 9.43 3.50 4.25
CA GLU A 57 10.74 2.99 4.69
C GLU A 57 11.58 4.05 5.41
N ALA A 58 11.40 5.33 5.05
CA ALA A 58 12.09 6.45 5.69
C ALA A 58 11.51 6.83 7.06
N ALA A 59 10.29 6.36 7.38
CA ALA A 59 9.66 6.61 8.67
C ALA A 59 10.26 5.72 9.76
N ASP A 60 10.64 6.32 10.90
CA ASP A 60 11.16 5.58 12.06
C ASP A 60 10.13 4.58 12.62
N SER A 61 8.85 4.98 12.63
CA SER A 61 7.70 4.14 12.99
C SER A 61 6.58 4.38 11.98
N TRP A 62 6.50 3.53 10.96
CA TRP A 62 5.44 3.62 9.96
C TRP A 62 4.05 3.39 10.56
N GLU A 63 3.94 2.58 11.62
CA GLU A 63 2.66 2.27 12.28
C GLU A 63 2.03 3.51 12.90
N GLU A 64 2.85 4.40 13.47
CA GLU A 64 2.40 5.67 14.05
C GLU A 64 2.24 6.77 12.99
N SER A 65 3.00 6.67 11.88
CA SER A 65 3.09 7.72 10.86
C SER A 65 2.19 7.47 9.65
N ILE A 66 1.51 6.32 9.55
CA ILE A 66 0.82 5.91 8.32
C ILE A 66 -0.30 6.88 7.92
N ASP A 67 -1.06 7.41 8.87
CA ASP A 67 -2.12 8.39 8.58
C ASP A 67 -1.54 9.68 7.97
N ASP A 68 -0.40 10.15 8.49
CA ASP A 68 0.27 11.34 7.99
C ASP A 68 0.90 11.11 6.61
N ILE A 69 1.55 9.95 6.41
CA ILE A 69 2.13 9.54 5.12
C ILE A 69 1.03 9.45 4.06
N VAL A 70 -0.07 8.76 4.36
CA VAL A 70 -1.21 8.63 3.44
C VAL A 70 -1.83 10.00 3.16
N SER A 71 -2.08 10.82 4.20
CA SER A 71 -2.65 12.15 4.00
C SER A 71 -1.75 13.06 3.17
N GLY A 72 -0.44 13.00 3.38
CA GLY A 72 0.57 13.73 2.61
C GLY A 72 0.55 13.30 1.14
N PHE A 73 0.58 11.98 0.90
CA PHE A 73 0.54 11.40 -0.43
C PHE A 73 -0.76 11.76 -1.17
N GLU A 74 -1.92 11.65 -0.52
CA GLU A 74 -3.22 12.01 -1.13
C GLU A 74 -3.27 13.48 -1.54
N LYS A 75 -2.71 14.38 -0.72
CA LYS A 75 -2.62 15.82 -1.01
C LYS A 75 -1.70 16.11 -2.20
N GLN A 76 -0.53 15.46 -2.24
CA GLN A 76 0.44 15.64 -3.32
C GLN A 76 -0.08 15.12 -4.65
N GLN A 77 -0.64 13.90 -4.65
CA GLN A 77 -1.01 13.19 -5.87
C GLN A 77 -2.46 13.46 -6.31
N ARG A 78 -3.27 14.13 -5.48
CA ARG A 78 -4.71 14.36 -5.69
C ARG A 78 -5.47 13.06 -5.99
N ARG A 79 -5.06 11.97 -5.36
CA ARG A 79 -5.66 10.65 -5.48
C ARG A 79 -6.06 10.17 -4.11
N LYS A 80 -7.18 9.45 -4.04
CA LYS A 80 -7.59 8.79 -2.81
C LYS A 80 -6.87 7.44 -2.70
N LEU A 81 -6.38 7.13 -1.52
CA LEU A 81 -5.70 5.90 -1.20
C LEU A 81 -6.50 5.18 -0.11
N MET A 82 -6.65 3.87 -0.23
CA MET A 82 -7.27 3.06 0.83
C MET A 82 -6.21 2.15 1.42
N TYR A 83 -6.15 2.04 2.74
CA TYR A 83 -5.24 1.13 3.40
C TYR A 83 -5.94 0.36 4.53
N SER A 84 -5.38 -0.79 4.89
CA SER A 84 -5.83 -1.62 6.00
C SER A 84 -4.63 -2.32 6.64
N ILE A 85 -4.67 -2.47 7.96
CA ILE A 85 -3.66 -3.19 8.73
C ILE A 85 -4.19 -4.60 9.03
N SER A 86 -3.37 -5.61 8.81
CA SER A 86 -3.67 -7.03 9.04
C SER A 86 -2.51 -7.72 9.77
N PHE A 87 -2.71 -8.95 10.25
CA PHE A 87 -1.68 -9.67 11.02
C PHE A 87 -1.46 -11.10 10.47
N TYR A 88 -0.21 -11.52 10.36
CA TYR A 88 0.21 -12.93 10.18
C TYR A 88 0.57 -13.56 11.53
#